data_AF-A0A3A5M178-F1
#
_entry.id   AF-A0A3A5M178-F1
#
_cell.length_a   1.000
_cell.length_b   1.000
_cell.length_c   1.000
_cell.angle_alpha   90.00
_cell.angle_beta   90.00
_cell.angle_gamma   90.00
#
_symmetry.space_group_name_H-M   'P 1'
#
loop_
_entity.id
_entity.type
_entity.pdbx_description
1 polymer ?
#
loop_
_entity_poly.entity_id
_entity_poly.type
_entity_poly.pdbx_seq_one_letter_code
_entity_poly.pdbx_strand_id
1 'polypeptide(L)'
;MALMGIEAGRKVQWLKDHRSALPSMVVLLAVTVFWIVGAVGGIGYLAEASSPMSMLVGLYVMLAGVAVSIIVATLAVNDLVSRYSRPRTRR
;
A
#
# COMPACT_ATOMS: atom_id res chain seq x y z
N MET A 1 24.40 24.82 6.99
CA MET A 1 23.44 24.11 7.86
C MET A 1 22.04 24.75 7.92
N ALA A 2 21.87 26.05 7.68
CA ALA A 2 20.54 26.70 7.73
C ALA A 2 19.54 26.25 6.65
N LEU A 3 20.00 25.74 5.50
CA LEU A 3 19.14 25.31 4.39
C LEU A 3 18.38 23.99 4.66
N MET A 4 18.96 23.08 5.45
CA MET A 4 18.33 21.78 5.78
C MET A 4 17.06 21.94 6.64
N GLY A 5 17.02 22.94 7.53
CA GLY A 5 15.86 23.18 8.42
C GLY A 5 14.63 23.72 7.68
N ILE A 6 14.84 24.45 6.58
CA ILE A 6 13.76 25.06 5.78
C ILE A 6 13.11 24.01 4.87
N GLU A 7 13.89 23.05 4.36
CA GLU A 7 13.36 21.90 3.61
C GLU A 7 12.58 20.94 4.49
N ALA A 8 13.11 20.63 5.69
CA ALA A 8 12.41 19.80 6.66
C ALA A 8 11.09 20.45 7.11
N GLY A 9 11.10 21.74 7.44
CA GLY A 9 9.90 22.48 7.82
C GLY A 9 8.83 22.50 6.73
N ARG A 10 9.22 22.67 5.47
CA ARG A 10 8.29 22.66 4.32
C ARG A 10 7.70 21.28 4.05
N LYS A 11 8.50 20.21 4.17
CA LYS A 11 8.02 18.81 4.04
C LYS A 11 7.01 18.45 5.13
N VAL A 12 7.28 18.85 6.37
CA VAL A 12 6.40 18.56 7.51
C VAL A 12 5.09 19.36 7.40
N GLN A 13 5.15 20.60 6.91
CA GLN A 13 3.98 21.43 6.64
C GLN A 13 3.13 20.87 5.49
N TRP A 14 3.76 20.38 4.41
CA TRP A 14 3.08 19.72 3.29
C TRP A 14 2.39 18.42 3.72
N LEU A 15 3.03 17.63 4.58
CA LEU A 15 2.44 16.42 5.19
C LEU A 15 1.21 16.75 6.05
N LYS A 16 1.24 17.90 6.75
CA LYS A 16 0.12 18.39 7.56
C LYS A 16 -1.05 18.88 6.70
N ASP A 17 -0.77 19.60 5.62
CA ASP A 17 -1.80 20.05 4.65
C ASP A 17 -2.40 18.88 3.85
N HIS A 18 -1.62 17.82 3.59
CA HIS A 18 -2.07 16.59 2.92
C HIS A 18 -2.40 15.47 3.91
N ARG A 19 -2.75 15.78 5.17
CA ARG A 19 -3.15 14.78 6.18
C ARG A 19 -4.26 13.85 5.71
N SER A 20 -5.10 14.30 4.78
CA SER A 20 -6.17 13.51 4.15
C SER A 20 -5.69 12.48 3.12
N ALA A 21 -4.41 12.51 2.71
CA ALA A 21 -3.74 11.52 1.86
C ALA A 21 -2.98 10.45 2.68
N LEU A 22 -2.86 10.64 3.99
CA LEU A 22 -2.31 9.62 4.89
C LEU A 22 -3.04 8.27 4.82
N PRO A 23 -4.39 8.20 4.71
CA PRO A 23 -5.09 6.92 4.65
C PRO A 23 -4.66 6.08 3.43
N SER A 24 -4.56 6.68 2.25
CA SER A 24 -4.15 5.98 1.03
C SER A 24 -2.68 5.57 1.07
N MET A 25 -1.79 6.42 1.60
CA MET A 25 -0.39 6.04 1.86
C MET A 25 -0.27 4.88 2.84
N VAL A 26 -1.05 4.87 3.93
CA VAL A 26 -1.06 3.76 4.91
C VAL A 26 -1.56 2.47 4.25
N VAL A 27 -2.62 2.55 3.44
CA VAL A 27 -3.13 1.39 2.69
C VAL A 27 -2.09 0.86 1.71
N LEU A 28 -1.41 1.71 0.96
CA LEU A 28 -0.35 1.30 0.03
C LEU A 28 0.85 0.69 0.75
N LEU A 29 1.23 1.24 1.92
CA LEU A 29 2.27 0.67 2.78
C LEU A 29 1.86 -0.72 3.29
N ALA A 30 0.64 -0.87 3.78
CA ALA A 30 0.11 -2.15 4.25
C ALA A 30 0.08 -3.19 3.12
N VAL A 31 -0.35 -2.78 1.92
CA VAL A 31 -0.30 -3.63 0.72
C VAL A 31 1.13 -4.04 0.41
N THR A 32 2.09 -3.11 0.42
CA THR A 32 3.49 -3.43 0.12
C THR A 32 4.08 -4.41 1.14
N VAL A 33 3.81 -4.21 2.43
CA VAL A 33 4.21 -5.15 3.49
C VAL A 33 3.55 -6.50 3.29
N PHE A 34 2.25 -6.53 2.95
CA PHE A 34 1.53 -7.77 2.64
C PHE A 34 2.19 -8.55 1.49
N TRP A 35 2.63 -7.87 0.43
CA TRP A 35 3.32 -8.52 -0.68
C TRP A 35 4.67 -9.09 -0.27
N ILE A 36 5.46 -8.35 0.52
CA ILE A 36 6.77 -8.82 1.00
C ILE A 36 6.60 -10.04 1.91
N VAL A 37 5.72 -9.95 2.91
CA VAL A 37 5.46 -11.04 3.86
C VAL A 37 4.81 -12.22 3.16
N GLY A 38 3.87 -11.98 2.24
CA GLY A 38 3.22 -13.01 1.45
C GLY A 38 4.20 -13.72 0.50
N ALA A 39 5.13 -13.00 -0.13
CA ALA A 39 6.15 -13.62 -0.97
C ALA A 39 7.11 -14.48 -0.14
N VAL A 40 7.67 -13.94 0.95
CA VAL A 40 8.65 -14.67 1.78
C VAL A 40 7.99 -15.84 2.51
N GLY A 41 6.86 -15.59 3.16
CA GLY A 41 6.11 -16.60 3.91
C GLY A 41 5.42 -17.63 3.02
N GLY A 42 4.94 -17.22 1.84
CA GLY A 42 4.30 -18.10 0.87
C GLY A 42 5.27 -19.10 0.26
N ILE A 43 6.47 -18.65 -0.10
CA ILE A 43 7.52 -19.55 -0.61
C ILE A 43 7.92 -20.56 0.47
N GLY A 44 8.08 -20.13 1.73
CA GLY A 44 8.37 -21.04 2.86
C GLY A 44 7.26 -22.05 3.12
N TYR A 45 6.00 -21.58 3.17
CA TYR A 45 4.83 -22.45 3.38
C TYR A 45 4.64 -23.47 2.25
N LEU A 46 4.92 -23.08 0.99
CA LEU A 46 4.87 -23.98 -0.15
C LEU A 46 6.03 -24.98 -0.16
N ALA A 47 7.20 -24.60 0.35
CA ALA A 47 8.37 -25.49 0.45
C ALA A 47 8.20 -26.55 1.55
N GLU A 48 7.49 -26.22 2.64
CA GLU A 48 7.20 -27.14 3.75
C GLU A 48 5.89 -27.92 3.58
N ALA A 49 5.13 -27.65 2.51
CA ALA A 49 3.86 -28.32 2.24
C ALA A 49 4.07 -29.82 1.94
N SER A 50 3.73 -30.67 2.92
CA SER A 50 3.86 -32.12 2.83
C SER A 50 2.74 -32.79 2.01
N SER A 51 1.66 -32.08 1.69
CA SER A 51 0.50 -32.59 0.95
C SER A 51 0.18 -31.74 -0.30
N PRO A 52 -0.08 -32.37 -1.46
CA PRO A 52 -0.50 -31.67 -2.67
C PRO A 52 -1.78 -30.84 -2.49
N MET A 53 -2.71 -31.30 -1.64
CA MET A 53 -3.96 -30.57 -1.36
C MET A 53 -3.72 -29.32 -0.51
N SER A 54 -2.82 -29.38 0.49
CA SER A 54 -2.49 -28.20 1.29
C SER A 54 -1.72 -27.16 0.48
N MET A 55 -0.90 -27.61 -0.47
CA MET A 55 -0.22 -26.74 -1.43
C MET A 55 -1.21 -25.99 -2.32
N LEU A 56 -2.19 -26.70 -2.91
CA LEU A 56 -3.24 -26.09 -3.74
C LEU A 56 -4.07 -25.07 -2.96
N VAL A 57 -4.52 -25.43 -1.75
CA VAL A 57 -5.29 -24.50 -0.90
C VAL A 57 -4.46 -23.27 -0.56
N GLY A 58 -3.18 -23.44 -0.20
CA GLY A 58 -2.25 -22.34 0.06
C GLY A 58 -2.12 -21.41 -1.15
N LEU A 59 -1.96 -21.96 -2.35
CA LEU A 59 -1.88 -21.19 -3.60
C LEU A 59 -3.16 -20.39 -3.87
N TYR A 60 -4.34 -21.00 -3.73
CA TYR A 60 -5.61 -20.30 -3.95
C TYR A 60 -5.85 -19.18 -2.93
N VAL A 61 -5.48 -19.39 -1.66
CA VAL A 61 -5.60 -18.37 -0.62
C VAL A 61 -4.64 -17.20 -0.90
N MET A 62 -3.39 -17.48 -1.27
CA MET A 62 -2.44 -16.46 -1.68
C MET A 62 -2.94 -15.66 -2.88
N LEU A 63 -3.45 -16.35 -3.90
CA LEU A 63 -4.01 -15.73 -5.09
C LEU A 63 -5.19 -14.81 -4.75
N ALA A 64 -6.11 -15.27 -3.89
CA ALA A 64 -7.23 -14.46 -3.43
C ALA A 64 -6.75 -13.21 -2.66
N GLY A 65 -5.76 -13.36 -1.78
CA GLY A 65 -5.15 -12.25 -1.06
C GLY A 65 -4.52 -11.21 -2.01
N VAL A 66 -3.79 -11.66 -3.03
CA VAL A 66 -3.21 -10.79 -4.05
C VAL A 66 -4.31 -10.05 -4.83
N ALA A 67 -5.38 -10.73 -5.24
CA ALA A 67 -6.48 -10.11 -5.97
C ALA A 67 -7.16 -9.00 -5.15
N VAL A 68 -7.48 -9.27 -3.89
CA VAL A 68 -8.06 -8.27 -2.97
C VAL A 68 -7.11 -7.09 -2.79
N SER A 69 -5.81 -7.35 -2.63
CA SER A 69 -4.78 -6.32 -2.49
C SER A 69 -4.73 -5.39 -3.70
N ILE A 70 -4.84 -5.91 -4.92
CA ILE A 70 -4.85 -5.10 -6.15
C ILE A 70 -6.09 -4.19 -6.20
N ILE A 71 -7.27 -4.71 -5.82
CA ILE A 71 -8.50 -3.91 -5.78
C ILE A 71 -8.32 -2.75 -4.79
N VAL A 72 -7.86 -3.04 -3.58
CA VAL A 72 -7.63 -2.04 -2.54
C VAL A 72 -6.58 -1.01 -2.97
N ALA A 73 -5.49 -1.44 -3.59
CA ALA A 73 -4.47 -0.53 -4.12
C ALA A 73 -5.02 0.37 -5.22
N THR A 74 -5.80 -0.17 -6.15
CA THR A 74 -6.43 0.60 -7.24
C THR A 74 -7.41 1.62 -6.68
N LEU A 75 -8.23 1.25 -5.69
CA LEU A 75 -9.14 2.17 -5.01
C LEU A 75 -8.36 3.27 -4.27
N ALA A 76 -7.27 2.93 -3.58
CA ALA A 76 -6.44 3.90 -2.88
C ALA A 76 -5.76 4.89 -3.84
N VAL A 77 -5.27 4.40 -4.98
CA VAL A 77 -4.69 5.24 -6.04
C VAL A 77 -5.76 6.14 -6.67
N ASN A 78 -6.93 5.60 -7.00
CA ASN A 78 -8.01 6.39 -7.59
C ASN A 78 -8.53 7.46 -6.63
N ASP A 79 -8.64 7.14 -5.34
CA ASP A 79 -8.98 8.12 -4.30
C ASP A 79 -7.92 9.22 -4.23
N LEU A 80 -6.63 8.87 -4.28
CA LEU A 80 -5.52 9.83 -4.29
C LEU A 80 -5.55 10.73 -5.54
N VAL A 81 -5.73 10.15 -6.73
CA VAL A 81 -5.79 10.89 -8.01
C VAL A 81 -7.01 11.79 -8.08
N SER A 82 -8.19 11.32 -7.68
CA SER A 82 -9.41 12.13 -7.69
C SER A 82 -9.28 13.39 -6.81
N ARG A 83 -8.51 13.29 -5.72
CA ARG A 83 -8.28 14.38 -4.77
C ARG A 83 -7.24 15.38 -5.25
N TYR A 84 -6.21 14.93 -5.97
CA TYR A 84 -5.21 15.80 -6.61
C TYR A 84 -5.75 16.49 -7.87
N SER A 85 -6.65 15.84 -8.60
CA SER A 85 -7.25 16.36 -9.84
C SER A 85 -8.44 17.28 -9.59
N ARG A 86 -8.96 17.41 -8.35
CA ARG A 86 -10.01 18.37 -8.03
C ARG A 86 -9.47 19.78 -8.28
N PRO A 87 -9.99 20.53 -9.27
CA PRO A 87 -9.60 21.92 -9.45
C PRO A 87 -9.95 22.65 -8.17
N ARG A 88 -8.97 23.35 -7.61
CA ARG A 88 -9.15 24.31 -6.54
C ARG A 88 -10.08 25.41 -7.05
N THR A 89 -11.39 25.15 -7.05
CA THR A 89 -12.42 26.16 -7.26
C THR A 89 -12.41 27.02 -5.99
N ARG A 90 -11.47 27.97 -6.00
CA ARG A 90 -11.49 29.13 -5.12
C ARG A 90 -12.75 29.91 -5.52
N ARG A 91 -13.80 29.79 -4.71
CA ARG A 91 -14.64 30.94 -4.44
C ARG A 91 -13.93 31.77 -3.37
#